data_AF-A0A250KZ35-F1
#
_entry.id   AF-A0A250KZ35-F1
#
_cell.length_a   1.000
_cell.length_b   1.000
_cell.length_c   1.000
_cell.angle_alpha   90.00
_cell.angle_beta   90.00
_cell.angle_gamma   90.00
#
_symmetry.space_group_name_H-M   'P 1'
#
loop_
_entity.id
_entity.type
_entity.pdbx_description
1 polymer ?
#
loop_
_entity_poly.entity_id
_entity_poly.type
_entity_poly.pdbx_seq_one_letter_code
_entity_poly.pdbx_strand_id
1 'polypeptide(L)'
;MHLVLGQVAGSGGCGGGCSADTTPRVIKLHKVTSGMWGEGSTGNGYTTIGGTGGGFSANTGDATWNAYYHSSPTWSNAGGDYSSTVSASTTVSQTVNTSYSWSHSNMVSDVQAWLNSPSTNYGWILVNDDESSQKTFRAFYSKEAEANSVGTGPILEIDYTP
;
A
#
# COMPACT_ATOMS: atom_id res chain seq x y z
N MET A 1 -6.34 -10.65 14.70
CA MET A 1 -5.75 -9.43 14.09
C MET A 1 -5.73 -9.55 12.56
N HIS A 2 -6.38 -8.61 11.89
CA HIS A 2 -6.62 -8.62 10.45
C HIS A 2 -6.45 -7.21 9.88
N LEU A 3 -5.64 -7.05 8.83
CA LEU A 3 -5.62 -5.84 8.00
C LEU A 3 -6.46 -6.11 6.76
N VAL A 4 -7.46 -5.28 6.48
CA VAL A 4 -8.36 -5.42 5.34
C VAL A 4 -8.21 -4.19 4.43
N LEU A 5 -8.05 -4.42 3.13
CA LEU A 5 -8.03 -3.35 2.12
C LEU A 5 -8.96 -3.69 0.95
N GLY A 6 -9.76 -2.71 0.51
CA GLY A 6 -10.55 -2.80 -0.72
C GLY A 6 -9.67 -2.51 -1.95
N GLN A 7 -9.66 -3.44 -2.92
CA GLN A 7 -9.01 -3.20 -4.20
C GLN A 7 -9.87 -2.28 -5.06
N VAL A 8 -9.28 -1.22 -5.60
CA VAL A 8 -9.95 -0.22 -6.45
C VAL A 8 -9.53 -0.34 -7.91
N ALA A 9 -8.31 -0.80 -8.19
CA ALA A 9 -7.85 -0.99 -9.55
C ALA A 9 -6.77 -2.08 -9.69
N GLY A 10 -6.52 -2.43 -10.95
CA GLY A 10 -5.41 -3.25 -11.42
C GLY A 10 -5.09 -2.83 -12.85
N SER A 11 -4.31 -3.63 -13.59
CA SER A 11 -3.78 -3.20 -14.89
C SER A 11 -4.74 -3.22 -16.09
N GLY A 12 -6.05 -3.29 -15.86
CA GLY A 12 -7.07 -3.31 -16.92
C GLY A 12 -7.40 -1.97 -17.59
N GLY A 13 -6.78 -0.87 -17.19
CA GLY A 13 -7.15 0.49 -17.62
C GLY A 13 -6.65 0.94 -19.01
N CYS A 14 -6.18 0.04 -19.87
CA CYS A 14 -5.68 0.43 -21.20
C CYS A 14 -6.72 0.14 -22.28
N GLY A 15 -6.99 1.14 -23.14
CA GLY A 15 -7.93 1.03 -24.26
C GLY A 15 -7.58 -0.09 -25.25
N GLY A 16 -8.49 -0.34 -26.20
CA GLY A 16 -8.53 -1.51 -27.09
C GLY A 16 -7.16 -1.94 -27.63
N GLY A 17 -6.68 -3.09 -27.15
CA GLY A 17 -5.45 -3.75 -27.64
C GLY A 17 -4.49 -4.24 -26.55
N CYS A 18 -4.64 -3.79 -25.31
CA CYS A 18 -3.81 -4.26 -24.20
C CYS A 18 -4.61 -5.16 -23.24
N SER A 19 -4.09 -6.35 -22.95
CA SER A 19 -4.69 -7.26 -21.97
C SER A 19 -4.35 -6.83 -20.54
N ALA A 20 -5.35 -6.88 -19.66
CA ALA A 20 -5.16 -6.76 -18.21
C ALA A 20 -4.34 -7.93 -17.67
N ASP A 21 -3.58 -7.71 -16.59
CA ASP A 21 -2.97 -8.79 -15.82
C ASP A 21 -4.05 -9.57 -15.08
N THR A 22 -4.31 -10.79 -15.57
CA THR A 22 -5.28 -11.69 -14.99
C THR A 22 -4.70 -12.63 -13.95
N THR A 23 -3.37 -12.63 -13.79
CA THR A 23 -2.67 -13.51 -12.86
C THR A 23 -2.84 -12.97 -11.43
N PRO A 24 -3.36 -13.75 -10.47
CA PRO A 24 -3.37 -13.34 -9.07
C PRO A 24 -1.94 -13.03 -8.58
N ARG A 25 -1.78 -11.92 -7.85
CA ARG A 25 -0.47 -11.43 -7.39
C ARG A 25 -0.35 -11.62 -5.89
N VAL A 26 0.79 -12.12 -5.44
CA VAL A 26 1.10 -12.17 -4.01
C VAL A 26 1.57 -10.79 -3.59
N ILE A 27 0.81 -10.15 -2.72
CA ILE A 27 1.14 -8.85 -2.14
C ILE A 27 1.57 -9.10 -0.69
N LYS A 28 2.81 -8.71 -0.39
CA LYS A 28 3.45 -8.89 0.92
C LYS A 28 3.40 -7.60 1.70
N LEU A 29 3.20 -7.73 3.01
CA LEU A 29 3.23 -6.64 3.97
C LEU A 29 4.59 -6.65 4.67
N HIS A 30 5.27 -5.51 4.73
CA HIS A 30 6.57 -5.36 5.38
C HIS A 30 6.57 -4.14 6.30
N LYS A 31 7.30 -4.22 7.42
CA LYS A 31 7.48 -3.08 8.34
C LYS A 31 8.49 -2.08 7.78
N VAL A 32 8.11 -0.80 7.70
CA VAL A 32 8.98 0.31 7.28
C VAL A 32 10.01 0.62 8.36
N THR A 33 11.25 0.95 7.97
CA THR A 33 12.38 1.09 8.91
C THR A 33 13.07 2.46 8.93
N SER A 34 12.85 3.32 7.93
CA SER A 34 13.67 4.55 7.78
C SER A 34 13.01 5.87 8.17
N GLY A 35 11.72 5.89 8.47
CA GLY A 35 11.03 7.09 8.98
C GLY A 35 9.57 7.20 8.56
N MET A 36 8.89 8.20 9.10
CA MET A 36 7.48 8.49 8.79
C MET A 36 7.36 9.07 7.39
N TRP A 37 6.63 8.37 6.52
CA TRP A 37 6.32 8.83 5.18
C TRP A 37 5.18 9.85 5.19
N GLY A 38 5.17 10.74 4.20
CA GLY A 38 4.13 11.78 4.09
C GLY A 38 2.98 11.39 3.15
N GLU A 39 1.76 11.80 3.48
CA GLU A 39 0.56 11.60 2.66
C GLU A 39 0.46 12.60 1.50
N GLY A 40 1.18 13.73 1.58
CA GLY A 40 1.31 14.65 0.46
C GLY A 40 0.05 15.42 0.07
N SER A 41 0.10 16.14 -1.05
CA SER A 41 -1.08 16.82 -1.66
C SER A 41 -1.24 16.55 -3.16
N THR A 42 -0.34 15.76 -3.71
CA THR A 42 -0.33 15.42 -5.13
C THR A 42 -1.50 14.54 -5.53
N GLY A 43 -2.10 14.83 -6.68
CA GLY A 43 -3.29 14.13 -7.15
C GLY A 43 -4.57 14.45 -6.37
N ASN A 44 -4.56 15.46 -5.49
CA ASN A 44 -5.75 15.90 -4.77
C ASN A 44 -6.88 16.29 -5.76
N GLY A 45 -8.10 15.85 -5.47
CA GLY A 45 -9.29 16.05 -6.30
C GLY A 45 -9.50 14.97 -7.38
N TYR A 46 -8.55 14.07 -7.61
CA TYR A 46 -8.75 12.94 -8.51
C TYR A 46 -9.48 11.81 -7.77
N THR A 47 -10.70 11.51 -8.20
CA THR A 47 -11.57 10.48 -7.60
C THR A 47 -11.56 9.16 -8.36
N THR A 48 -10.77 9.05 -9.42
CA THR A 48 -10.64 7.83 -10.23
C THR A 48 -9.16 7.48 -10.43
N ILE A 49 -8.86 6.19 -10.46
CA ILE A 49 -7.49 5.66 -10.67
C ILE A 49 -7.25 5.33 -12.16
N GLY A 50 -8.30 5.25 -12.97
CA GLY A 50 -8.15 5.09 -14.41
C GLY A 50 -7.35 6.24 -15.02
N GLY A 51 -6.26 5.93 -15.73
CA GLY A 51 -5.40 6.94 -16.36
C GLY A 51 -4.37 7.61 -15.46
N THR A 52 -4.29 7.25 -14.16
CA THR A 52 -3.28 7.81 -13.24
C THR A 52 -1.95 7.04 -13.24
N GLY A 53 -1.78 6.06 -14.14
CA GLY A 53 -0.56 5.24 -14.23
C GLY A 53 0.71 6.01 -14.59
N GLY A 54 0.60 7.26 -15.07
CA GLY A 54 1.73 8.18 -15.26
C GLY A 54 2.16 8.90 -13.98
N GLY A 55 1.41 8.75 -12.88
CA GLY A 55 1.60 9.50 -11.66
C GLY A 55 1.29 10.99 -11.84
N PHE A 56 1.76 11.76 -10.87
CA PHE A 56 1.64 13.21 -10.82
C PHE A 56 3.00 13.78 -10.36
N SER A 57 3.28 15.06 -10.68
CA SER A 57 4.48 15.73 -10.16
C SER A 57 4.42 15.81 -8.64
N ALA A 58 5.51 15.41 -7.97
CA ALA A 58 5.60 15.43 -6.52
C ALA A 58 5.69 16.86 -5.96
N ASN A 59 4.96 17.10 -4.87
CA ASN A 59 5.01 18.25 -4.00
C ASN A 59 5.83 17.92 -2.74
N THR A 60 6.33 18.94 -2.05
CA THR A 60 6.99 18.76 -0.75
C THR A 60 6.09 17.98 0.21
N GLY A 61 6.64 16.94 0.83
CA GLY A 61 5.94 16.07 1.77
C GLY A 61 5.21 14.88 1.17
N ASP A 62 5.24 14.67 -0.14
CA ASP A 62 4.73 13.44 -0.73
C ASP A 62 5.70 12.26 -0.53
N ALA A 63 5.17 11.06 -0.30
CA ALA A 63 5.92 9.84 -0.53
C ALA A 63 6.11 9.58 -2.03
N THR A 64 7.32 9.19 -2.42
CA THR A 64 7.72 8.89 -3.80
C THR A 64 8.57 7.61 -3.84
N TRP A 65 8.85 7.11 -5.04
CA TRP A 65 9.75 5.95 -5.22
C TRP A 65 11.13 6.16 -4.58
N ASN A 66 11.66 7.38 -4.59
CA ASN A 66 13.01 7.69 -4.11
C ASN A 66 13.03 8.39 -2.73
N ALA A 67 11.88 8.80 -2.20
CA ALA A 67 11.82 9.53 -0.93
C ALA A 67 10.56 9.21 -0.14
N TYR A 68 10.69 9.01 1.17
CA TYR A 68 9.53 8.91 2.07
C TYR A 68 8.89 10.26 2.36
N TYR A 69 9.65 11.34 2.17
CA TYR A 69 9.16 12.70 2.26
C TYR A 69 9.87 13.55 1.20
N HIS A 70 9.16 13.88 0.12
CA HIS A 70 9.72 14.67 -0.97
C HIS A 70 10.18 16.06 -0.47
N SER A 71 11.31 16.53 -1.00
CA SER A 71 12.13 17.65 -0.49
C SER A 71 13.07 17.34 0.69
N SER A 72 13.36 16.04 0.91
CA SER A 72 14.20 15.46 1.98
C SER A 72 13.45 15.26 3.29
N PRO A 73 13.51 14.08 3.93
CA PRO A 73 14.45 12.94 3.71
C PRO A 73 14.07 11.82 2.70
N THR A 74 15.08 11.07 2.24
CA THR A 74 15.00 10.03 1.18
C THR A 74 15.11 8.59 1.70
N TRP A 75 14.57 7.62 0.95
CA TRP A 75 14.86 6.20 1.19
C TRP A 75 16.33 5.89 0.88
N SER A 76 16.89 4.87 1.51
CA SER A 76 18.20 4.31 1.13
C SER A 76 18.08 3.42 -0.10
N ASN A 77 16.94 2.71 -0.23
CA ASN A 77 16.59 1.88 -1.37
C ASN A 77 15.40 2.45 -2.12
N ALA A 78 15.48 2.47 -3.44
CA ALA A 78 14.36 2.88 -4.27
C ALA A 78 13.18 1.90 -4.08
N GLY A 79 11.99 2.42 -3.83
CA GLY A 79 10.80 1.64 -3.46
C GLY A 79 10.57 1.50 -1.95
N GLY A 80 11.48 2.00 -1.13
CA GLY A 80 11.31 2.08 0.32
C GLY A 80 12.32 1.25 1.10
N ASP A 81 12.50 1.64 2.36
CA ASP A 81 13.30 0.88 3.32
C ASP A 81 12.37 0.14 4.29
N TYR A 82 12.43 -1.19 4.24
CA TYR A 82 11.57 -2.06 5.03
C TYR A 82 12.30 -3.33 5.44
N SER A 83 11.76 -4.01 6.46
CA SER A 83 12.30 -5.28 6.95
C SER A 83 12.13 -6.37 5.90
N SER A 84 13.18 -7.18 5.68
CA SER A 84 13.10 -8.37 4.85
C SER A 84 12.17 -9.45 5.42
N THR A 85 11.86 -9.39 6.72
CA THR A 85 10.85 -10.23 7.34
C THR A 85 9.47 -9.81 6.86
N VAL A 86 8.75 -10.73 6.21
CA VAL A 86 7.36 -10.53 5.79
C VAL A 86 6.47 -10.52 7.04
N SER A 87 5.71 -9.45 7.24
CA SER A 87 4.73 -9.32 8.31
C SER A 87 3.50 -10.18 8.01
N ALA A 88 3.02 -10.18 6.77
CA ALA A 88 1.97 -11.08 6.25
C ALA A 88 1.97 -11.05 4.72
N SER A 89 1.23 -11.95 4.07
CA SER A 89 1.02 -11.92 2.62
C SER A 89 -0.39 -12.34 2.26
N THR A 90 -0.85 -11.92 1.08
CA THR A 90 -2.18 -12.27 0.56
C THR A 90 -2.14 -12.30 -0.96
N THR A 91 -2.89 -13.22 -1.56
CA THR A 91 -3.08 -13.28 -3.00
C THR A 91 -4.22 -12.35 -3.42
N VAL A 92 -3.92 -11.38 -4.27
CA VAL A 92 -4.85 -10.36 -4.77
C VAL A 92 -5.13 -10.60 -6.24
N SER A 93 -6.40 -10.80 -6.58
CA SER A 93 -6.83 -11.12 -7.94
C SER A 93 -6.98 -9.86 -8.81
N GLN A 94 -7.51 -10.01 -10.02
CA GLN A 94 -7.88 -8.88 -10.88
C GLN A 94 -9.21 -8.22 -10.48
N THR A 95 -9.99 -8.87 -9.60
CA THR A 95 -11.34 -8.44 -9.25
C THR A 95 -11.31 -7.19 -8.38
N VAL A 96 -11.72 -6.06 -8.96
CA VAL A 96 -11.87 -4.77 -8.26
C VAL A 96 -13.12 -4.74 -7.39
N ASN A 97 -13.20 -3.75 -6.48
CA ASN A 97 -14.26 -3.60 -5.48
C ASN A 97 -14.42 -4.82 -4.58
N THR A 98 -13.33 -5.56 -4.39
CA THR A 98 -13.24 -6.73 -3.49
C THR A 98 -12.24 -6.43 -2.39
N SER A 99 -12.55 -6.85 -1.17
CA SER A 99 -11.66 -6.72 -0.02
C SER A 99 -10.75 -7.93 0.12
N TYR A 100 -9.49 -7.68 0.46
CA TYR A 100 -8.49 -8.70 0.75
C TYR A 100 -7.96 -8.49 2.17
N SER A 101 -7.55 -9.57 2.85
CA SER A 101 -7.11 -9.53 4.23
C SER A 101 -5.74 -10.15 4.44
N TRP A 102 -4.87 -9.40 5.12
CA TRP A 102 -3.58 -9.84 5.62
C TRP A 102 -3.72 -10.19 7.10
N SER A 103 -3.30 -11.39 7.47
CA SER A 103 -3.27 -11.84 8.86
C SER A 103 -2.14 -12.84 9.06
N HIS A 104 -1.31 -12.59 10.06
CA HIS A 104 -0.21 -13.47 10.45
C HIS A 104 0.32 -13.06 11.82
N SER A 105 0.97 -13.98 12.55
CA SER A 105 1.52 -13.71 13.89
C SER A 105 2.61 -12.63 13.87
N ASN A 106 3.36 -12.49 12.78
CA ASN A 106 4.39 -11.46 12.65
C ASN A 106 3.80 -10.04 12.68
N MET A 107 2.59 -9.85 12.15
CA MET A 107 1.93 -8.55 12.29
C MET A 107 1.65 -8.23 13.76
N VAL A 108 1.25 -9.22 14.57
CA VAL A 108 1.00 -9.03 16.01
C VAL A 108 2.32 -8.64 16.70
N SER A 109 3.42 -9.30 16.35
CA SER A 109 4.75 -8.93 16.83
C SER A 109 5.16 -7.51 16.45
N ASP A 110 4.83 -7.06 15.24
CA ASP A 110 5.08 -5.68 14.81
C ASP A 110 4.28 -4.67 15.64
N VAL A 111 2.97 -4.90 15.80
CA VAL A 111 2.10 -4.01 16.60
C VAL A 111 2.53 -4.01 18.06
N GLN A 112 2.90 -5.15 18.63
CA GLN A 112 3.40 -5.23 20.00
C GLN A 112 4.73 -4.49 20.15
N ALA A 113 5.62 -4.56 19.16
CA ALA A 113 6.87 -3.79 19.16
C ALA A 113 6.60 -2.29 19.08
N TRP A 114 5.63 -1.85 18.28
CA TRP A 114 5.20 -0.45 18.23
C TRP A 114 4.56 0.02 19.53
N LEU A 115 3.77 -0.82 20.19
CA LEU A 115 3.23 -0.50 21.52
C LEU A 115 4.35 -0.31 22.55
N ASN A 116 5.35 -1.20 22.52
CA ASN A 116 6.50 -1.14 23.42
C ASN A 116 7.46 0.03 23.11
N SER A 117 7.51 0.48 21.85
CA SER A 117 8.41 1.54 21.39
C SER A 117 7.77 2.38 20.28
N PRO A 118 6.84 3.30 20.63
CA PRO A 118 6.02 4.02 19.64
C PRO A 118 6.80 4.88 18.63
N SER A 119 8.00 5.36 19.00
CA SER A 119 8.88 6.14 18.11
C SER A 119 9.41 5.35 16.91
N THR A 120 9.24 4.02 16.90
CA THR A 120 9.63 3.11 15.82
C THR A 120 8.47 2.75 14.88
N ASN A 121 7.27 3.27 15.14
CA ASN A 121 6.13 3.02 14.28
C ASN A 121 6.15 3.96 13.06
N TYR A 122 6.59 3.41 11.93
CA TYR A 122 6.54 4.06 10.61
C TYR A 122 5.51 3.41 9.69
N GLY A 123 4.69 2.51 10.24
CA GLY A 123 3.69 1.74 9.51
C GLY A 123 4.25 0.56 8.70
N TRP A 124 3.39 0.05 7.83
CA TRP A 124 3.70 -1.02 6.89
C TRP A 124 3.67 -0.53 5.44
N ILE A 125 4.40 -1.24 4.58
CA ILE A 125 4.37 -1.10 3.13
C ILE A 125 3.85 -2.39 2.50
N LEU A 126 3.04 -2.26 1.44
CA LEU A 126 2.61 -3.37 0.59
C LEU A 126 3.53 -3.47 -0.63
N VAL A 127 4.12 -4.64 -0.83
CA VAL A 127 5.09 -4.92 -1.89
C VAL A 127 4.57 -6.07 -2.75
N ASN A 128 4.57 -5.89 -4.06
CA ASN A 128 4.24 -6.99 -4.98
C ASN A 128 5.42 -7.95 -5.09
N ASP A 129 5.18 -9.25 -5.07
CA ASP A 129 6.25 -10.23 -5.26
C ASP A 129 6.86 -10.17 -6.68
N ASP A 130 6.10 -9.68 -7.66
CA ASP A 130 6.57 -9.42 -9.03
C ASP A 130 6.42 -7.94 -9.39
N GLU A 131 7.47 -7.16 -9.12
CA GLU A 131 7.61 -5.75 -9.54
C GLU A 131 8.40 -5.59 -10.85
N SER A 132 8.92 -6.69 -11.40
CA SER A 132 9.77 -6.69 -12.59
C SER A 132 8.97 -6.79 -13.89
N SER A 133 7.84 -7.51 -13.85
CA SER A 133 6.94 -7.61 -14.98
C SER A 133 6.11 -6.35 -15.09
N GLN A 134 5.82 -5.96 -16.33
CA GLN A 134 4.92 -4.83 -16.56
C GLN A 134 3.51 -5.17 -16.09
N LYS A 135 2.77 -4.15 -15.65
CA LYS A 135 1.31 -4.24 -15.42
C LYS A 135 0.89 -5.20 -14.29
N THR A 136 1.76 -5.48 -13.34
CA THR A 136 1.43 -6.35 -12.19
C THR A 136 0.78 -5.62 -11.02
N PHE A 137 0.69 -4.29 -11.06
CA PHE A 137 0.23 -3.48 -9.93
C PHE A 137 -1.19 -3.85 -9.47
N ARG A 138 -1.44 -3.65 -8.18
CA ARG A 138 -2.75 -3.72 -7.53
C ARG A 138 -2.91 -2.44 -6.72
N ALA A 139 -4.00 -1.71 -6.94
CA ALA A 139 -4.27 -0.47 -6.24
C ALA A 139 -5.39 -0.68 -5.22
N PHE A 140 -5.22 -0.08 -4.05
CA PHE A 140 -6.15 -0.17 -2.93
C PHE A 140 -6.72 1.21 -2.59
N TYR A 141 -7.94 1.22 -2.08
CA TYR A 141 -8.57 2.44 -1.59
C TYR A 141 -7.79 3.02 -0.41
N SER A 142 -7.67 4.34 -0.37
CA SER A 142 -7.15 5.08 0.79
C SER A 142 -8.24 5.29 1.85
N LYS A 143 -7.88 5.86 3.00
CA LYS A 143 -8.86 6.20 4.07
C LYS A 143 -9.88 7.25 3.61
N GLU A 144 -9.49 8.14 2.69
CA GLU A 144 -10.37 9.17 2.13
C GLU A 144 -11.50 8.54 1.30
N ALA A 145 -11.25 7.40 0.67
CA ALA A 145 -12.28 6.71 -0.10
C ALA A 145 -13.44 6.23 0.78
N GLU A 146 -13.14 5.75 1.99
CA GLU A 146 -14.15 5.38 2.98
C GLU A 146 -14.90 6.63 3.48
N ALA A 147 -14.18 7.70 3.83
CA ALA A 147 -14.78 8.97 4.28
C ALA A 147 -15.74 9.58 3.24
N ASN A 148 -15.49 9.34 1.94
CA ASN A 148 -16.34 9.79 0.84
C ASN A 148 -17.34 8.74 0.34
N SER A 149 -17.45 7.58 1.00
CA SER A 149 -18.35 6.48 0.62
C SER A 149 -18.15 5.96 -0.82
N VAL A 150 -16.91 5.97 -1.33
CA VAL A 150 -16.57 5.50 -2.69
C VAL A 150 -15.88 4.14 -2.72
N GLY A 151 -15.52 3.58 -1.54
CA GLY A 151 -14.87 2.28 -1.43
C GLY A 151 -14.58 1.91 0.03
N THR A 152 -13.95 0.75 0.23
CA THR A 152 -13.52 0.27 1.55
C THR A 152 -12.05 0.64 1.77
N GLY A 153 -11.82 1.64 2.62
CA GLY A 153 -10.48 2.05 3.04
C GLY A 153 -9.77 0.99 3.89
N PRO A 154 -8.51 1.24 4.30
CA PRO A 154 -7.75 0.29 5.11
C PRO A 154 -8.32 0.18 6.53
N ILE A 155 -8.63 -1.05 6.98
CA ILE A 155 -9.12 -1.34 8.33
C ILE A 155 -8.16 -2.30 9.01
N LEU A 156 -7.67 -1.96 10.21
CA LEU A 156 -6.88 -2.85 11.05
C LEU A 156 -7.71 -3.26 12.28
N GLU A 157 -8.11 -4.52 12.32
CA GLU A 157 -8.82 -5.13 13.44
C GLU A 157 -7.81 -5.83 14.37
N ILE A 158 -7.84 -5.53 15.66
CA ILE A 158 -6.91 -6.05 16.67
C ILE A 158 -7.70 -6.71 17.80
N ASP A 159 -7.49 -8.00 17.98
CA ASP A 159 -7.95 -8.76 19.15
C ASP A 159 -6.82 -8.78 20.18
N TYR A 160 -7.10 -8.33 21.40
CA TYR A 160 -6.11 -8.31 22.48
C TYR A 160 -6.69 -8.87 23.78
N THR A 161 -5.83 -9.48 24.58
CA THR A 161 -6.12 -9.84 25.97
C THR A 161 -5.57 -8.74 26.88
N PRO A 162 -6.37 -8.18 27.80
CA PRO A 162 -5.91 -7.19 28.78
C PRO A 162 -4.80 -7.69 29.71
#